data_AF-A0AAN7Y707-F1
#
_entry.id   AF-A0AAN7Y707-F1
#
_cell.length_a   1.000
_cell.length_b   1.000
_cell.length_c   1.000
_cell.angle_alpha   90.00
_cell.angle_beta   90.00
_cell.angle_gamma   90.00
#
_symmetry.space_group_name_H-M   'P 1'
#
loop_
_entity.id
_entity.type
_entity.pdbx_description
1 polymer ?
#
loop_
_entity_poly.entity_id
_entity_poly.type
_entity_poly.pdbx_seq_one_letter_code
_entity_poly.pdbx_strand_id
1 'polypeptide(L)'
;MPFVKRTVQPQLLCRLEAPRGSETPEPGGSEDLVSVSNLALTRVLLQLSDLARLSCSLFTELESELRGGAERILRLQGRVLRLQDRVSELDPRQEPVRKYPNFLRPLVGRGTSAPPSL
;
A
#
# COMPACT_ATOMS: atom_id res chain seq x y z
N MET A 1 -2.37 16.33 59.53
CA MET A 1 -2.28 17.74 59.11
C MET A 1 -3.30 17.97 58.01
N PRO A 2 -4.21 18.95 58.11
CA PRO A 2 -5.16 19.23 57.04
C PRO A 2 -4.44 20.01 55.93
N PHE A 3 -4.38 19.45 54.72
CA PHE A 3 -3.85 20.17 53.57
C PHE A 3 -4.83 21.29 53.19
N VAL A 4 -4.30 22.49 52.95
CA VAL A 4 -5.07 23.63 52.47
C VAL A 4 -5.68 23.27 51.12
N LYS A 5 -7.02 23.18 51.06
CA LYS A 5 -7.76 22.94 49.82
C LYS A 5 -7.66 24.20 48.97
N ARG A 6 -6.79 24.19 47.96
CA ARG A 6 -6.70 25.25 46.95
C ARG A 6 -7.63 24.90 45.79
N THR A 7 -8.73 25.62 45.68
CA THR A 7 -9.58 25.55 44.49
C THR A 7 -9.04 26.55 43.47
N VAL A 8 -8.46 26.05 42.37
CA VAL A 8 -7.98 26.88 41.27
C VAL A 8 -9.10 27.00 40.25
N GLN A 9 -9.57 28.22 39.99
CA GLN A 9 -10.59 28.46 38.97
C GLN A 9 -9.90 28.68 37.61
N PRO A 10 -10.20 27.85 36.60
CA PRO A 10 -9.64 28.06 35.26
C PRO A 10 -10.15 29.39 34.68
N GLN A 11 -9.23 30.26 34.26
CA GLN A 11 -9.56 31.58 33.70
C GLN A 11 -9.97 31.52 32.21
N LEU A 12 -9.66 30.41 31.53
CA LEU A 12 -9.91 30.18 30.11
C LEU A 12 -10.40 28.74 29.92
N LEU A 13 -11.56 28.57 29.29
CA LEU A 13 -12.10 27.25 28.89
C LEU A 13 -12.31 27.25 27.38
N CYS A 14 -11.61 26.38 26.64
CA CYS A 14 -11.74 26.27 25.17
C CYS A 14 -11.67 27.61 24.41
N ARG A 15 -10.79 28.52 24.85
CA ARG A 15 -10.62 29.88 24.31
C ARG A 15 -11.78 30.86 24.58
N LEU A 16 -12.79 30.49 25.36
CA LEU A 16 -13.72 31.45 25.97
C LEU A 16 -13.09 32.03 27.24
N GLU A 17 -13.15 33.36 27.37
CA GLU A 17 -12.86 34.03 28.64
C GLU A 17 -13.96 33.73 29.64
N ALA A 18 -13.59 33.34 30.86
CA ALA A 18 -14.55 33.28 31.96
C ALA A 18 -15.16 34.68 32.17
N PRO A 19 -16.46 34.83 32.49
CA PRO A 19 -17.09 36.12 32.71
C PRO A 19 -16.32 36.91 33.79
N ARG A 20 -15.54 37.90 33.36
CA ARG A 20 -14.78 38.77 34.27
C ARG A 20 -15.74 39.86 34.78
N GLY A 21 -16.19 39.72 36.03
CA GLY A 21 -16.71 40.87 36.79
C GLY A 21 -18.18 40.88 37.20
N SER A 22 -18.90 39.75 37.20
CA SER A 22 -20.18 39.67 37.93
C SER A 22 -19.92 39.14 39.34
N GLU A 23 -20.21 39.96 40.36
CA GLU A 23 -20.14 39.68 41.81
C GLU A 23 -21.07 38.54 42.29
N THR A 24 -21.66 37.77 41.36
CA THR A 24 -22.49 36.61 41.66
C THR A 24 -21.67 35.34 41.49
N PRO A 25 -21.57 34.46 42.50
CA PRO A 25 -20.95 33.15 42.35
C PRO A 25 -21.87 32.27 41.51
N GLU A 26 -21.80 32.42 40.18
CA GLU A 26 -22.56 31.55 39.28
C GLU A 26 -21.99 30.12 39.36
N PRO A 27 -22.80 29.11 39.73
CA PRO A 27 -22.35 27.72 39.88
C PRO A 27 -21.91 27.05 38.55
N GLY A 28 -22.02 27.74 37.41
CA GLY A 28 -21.88 27.17 36.07
C GLY A 28 -20.46 26.82 35.62
N GLY A 29 -19.41 27.39 36.24
CA GLY A 29 -18.03 27.21 35.74
C GLY A 29 -17.50 25.78 35.79
N SER A 30 -17.94 24.95 36.75
CA SER A 30 -17.58 23.52 36.81
C SER A 30 -18.40 22.66 35.86
N GLU A 31 -19.67 23.00 35.63
CA GLU A 31 -20.55 22.29 34.72
C GLU A 31 -20.11 22.50 33.26
N ASP A 32 -19.62 23.70 32.93
CA ASP A 32 -19.00 24.03 31.65
C ASP A 32 -17.69 23.24 31.42
N LEU A 33 -16.86 23.06 32.45
CA LEU A 33 -15.64 22.26 32.32
C LEU A 33 -15.97 20.77 32.10
N VAL A 34 -16.95 20.23 32.82
CA VAL A 34 -17.39 18.84 32.65
C VAL A 34 -17.97 18.63 31.25
N SER A 35 -18.80 19.55 30.76
CA SER A 35 -19.38 19.45 29.42
C SER A 35 -18.32 19.56 28.31
N VAL A 36 -17.37 20.49 28.45
CA VAL A 36 -16.21 20.64 27.56
C VAL A 36 -15.33 19.40 27.54
N SER A 37 -15.03 18.84 28.72
CA SER A 37 -14.24 17.61 28.83
C SER A 37 -14.95 16.43 28.18
N ASN A 38 -16.25 16.26 28.44
CA ASN A 38 -17.04 15.19 27.83
C ASN A 38 -17.13 15.34 26.31
N LEU A 39 -17.27 16.57 25.81
CA LEU A 39 -17.24 16.86 24.38
C LEU A 39 -15.87 16.52 23.77
N ALA A 40 -14.78 16.94 24.41
CA ALA A 40 -13.43 16.63 23.96
C ALA A 40 -13.18 15.11 23.92
N LEU A 41 -13.55 14.39 24.98
CA LEU A 41 -13.46 12.93 25.03
C LEU A 41 -14.29 12.26 23.93
N THR A 42 -15.52 12.73 23.71
CA THR A 42 -16.39 12.20 22.65
C THR A 42 -15.76 12.41 21.27
N ARG A 43 -15.17 13.60 21.02
CA ARG A 43 -14.47 13.89 19.76
C ARG A 43 -13.25 12.98 19.57
N VAL A 44 -12.46 12.76 20.62
CA VAL A 44 -11.31 11.85 20.56
C VAL A 44 -11.77 10.42 20.27
N LEU A 45 -12.84 9.94 20.93
CA LEU A 45 -13.39 8.60 20.65
C LEU A 45 -13.88 8.46 19.21
N LEU A 46 -14.53 9.49 18.66
CA LEU A 46 -14.94 9.50 17.26
C LEU A 46 -13.72 9.49 16.32
N GLN A 47 -12.71 10.31 16.59
CA GLN A 47 -11.47 10.33 15.81
C GLN A 47 -10.75 8.97 15.83
N LEU A 48 -10.69 8.32 17.00
CA LEU A 48 -10.10 6.97 17.11
C LEU A 48 -10.95 5.92 16.39
N SER A 49 -12.28 6.06 16.40
CA SER A 49 -13.18 5.18 15.67
C SER A 49 -13.01 5.31 14.16
N ASP A 50 -12.88 6.54 13.66
CA ASP A 50 -12.62 6.83 12.24
C ASP A 50 -11.23 6.33 11.83
N LEU A 51 -10.22 6.52 12.67
CA LEU A 51 -8.88 5.97 12.45
C LEU A 51 -8.91 4.44 12.37
N ALA A 52 -9.60 3.77 13.30
CA ALA A 52 -9.72 2.32 13.29
C ALA A 52 -10.41 1.81 12.02
N ARG A 53 -11.48 2.49 11.56
CA ARG A 53 -12.16 2.17 10.30
C ARG A 53 -11.24 2.31 9.09
N LEU A 54 -10.47 3.40 9.04
CA LEU A 54 -9.49 3.63 7.98
C LEU A 54 -8.41 2.53 7.98
N SER A 55 -7.86 2.20 9.15
CA SER A 55 -6.88 1.12 9.28
C SER A 55 -7.45 -0.22 8.81
N CYS A 56 -8.69 -0.56 9.17
CA CYS A 56 -9.35 -1.77 8.67
C CYS A 56 -9.46 -1.77 7.14
N SER A 57 -9.88 -0.65 6.53
CA SER A 57 -9.95 -0.52 5.07
C SER A 57 -8.60 -0.77 4.40
N LEU A 58 -7.53 -0.15 4.93
CA LEU A 58 -6.17 -0.34 4.42
C LEU A 58 -5.72 -1.80 4.55
N PHE A 59 -5.97 -2.45 5.69
CA PHE A 59 -5.60 -3.85 5.86
C PHE A 59 -6.38 -4.78 4.94
N THR A 60 -7.66 -4.50 4.66
CA THR A 60 -8.43 -5.30 3.69
C THR A 60 -7.91 -5.16 2.26
N GLU A 61 -7.47 -3.96 1.88
CA GLU A 61 -6.85 -3.73 0.57
C GLU A 61 -5.53 -4.49 0.45
N LEU A 62 -4.63 -4.34 1.44
CA LEU A 62 -3.36 -5.06 1.50
C LEU A 62 -3.55 -6.58 1.50
N GLU A 63 -4.52 -7.10 2.25
CA GLU A 63 -4.85 -8.53 2.26
C GLU A 63 -5.28 -9.01 0.88
N SER A 64 -6.08 -8.21 0.16
CA SER A 64 -6.50 -8.55 -1.20
C SER A 64 -5.33 -8.61 -2.19
N GLU A 65 -4.39 -7.67 -2.10
CA GLU A 65 -3.19 -7.64 -2.93
C GLU A 65 -2.25 -8.81 -2.61
N LEU A 66 -2.03 -9.08 -1.32
CA LEU A 66 -1.20 -10.19 -0.87
C LEU A 66 -1.77 -11.53 -1.34
N ARG A 67 -3.08 -11.74 -1.24
CA ARG A 67 -3.75 -12.94 -1.75
C ARG A 67 -3.59 -13.07 -3.26
N GLY A 68 -3.79 -11.99 -4.00
CA GLY A 68 -3.55 -11.98 -5.46
C GLY A 68 -2.10 -12.30 -5.81
N GLY A 69 -1.13 -11.77 -5.05
CA GLY A 69 0.29 -12.08 -5.19
C GLY A 69 0.60 -13.55 -4.90
N ALA A 70 0.10 -14.09 -3.79
CA ALA A 70 0.28 -15.48 -3.40
C ALA A 70 -0.26 -16.46 -4.45
N GLU A 71 -1.46 -16.22 -4.98
CA GLU A 71 -2.03 -17.03 -6.06
C GLU A 71 -1.14 -17.04 -7.31
N ARG A 72 -0.62 -15.87 -7.71
CA ARG A 72 0.29 -15.76 -8.85
C ARG A 72 1.59 -16.51 -8.61
N ILE A 73 2.17 -16.40 -7.42
CA ILE A 73 3.39 -17.11 -7.02
C ILE A 73 3.17 -18.62 -7.09
N LEU A 74 2.07 -19.13 -6.50
CA LEU A 74 1.75 -20.56 -6.52
C LEU A 74 1.53 -21.08 -7.95
N ARG A 75 0.81 -20.32 -8.79
CA ARG A 75 0.63 -20.67 -10.21
C ARG A 75 1.96 -20.68 -10.96
N LEU A 76 2.83 -19.70 -10.72
CA LEU A 76 4.13 -19.62 -11.34
C LEU A 76 5.03 -20.78 -10.89
N GLN A 77 5.07 -21.08 -9.59
CA GLN A 77 5.81 -22.20 -9.04
C GLN A 77 5.37 -23.52 -9.69
N GLY A 78 4.06 -23.76 -9.81
CA GLY A 78 3.55 -24.94 -10.50
C GLY A 78 3.95 -25.00 -11.99
N ARG A 79 4.02 -23.85 -12.69
CA ARG A 79 4.51 -23.80 -14.07
C ARG A 79 6.02 -24.10 -14.16
N VAL A 80 6.80 -23.58 -13.23
CA VAL A 80 8.26 -23.81 -13.17
C VAL A 80 8.55 -25.29 -12.92
N LEU A 81 7.86 -25.92 -11.97
CA LEU A 81 8.02 -27.36 -11.71
C LEU A 81 7.68 -28.20 -12.94
N ARG A 82 6.53 -27.97 -13.57
CA ARG A 82 6.16 -28.69 -14.80
C ARG A 82 7.14 -28.46 -15.95
N LEU A 83 7.71 -27.26 -16.04
CA LEU A 83 8.73 -26.95 -17.04
C LEU A 83 10.03 -27.69 -16.72
N GLN A 84 10.43 -27.73 -15.46
CA GLN A 84 11.60 -28.47 -15.00
C GLN A 84 11.46 -29.97 -15.30
N ASP A 85 10.30 -30.56 -15.02
CA ASP A 85 10.01 -31.96 -15.35
C ASP A 85 10.15 -32.21 -16.87
N ARG A 86 9.50 -31.38 -17.70
CA ARG A 86 9.59 -31.49 -19.17
C ARG A 86 11.02 -31.33 -19.69
N VAL A 87 11.78 -30.39 -19.14
CA VAL A 87 13.18 -30.18 -19.50
C VAL A 87 14.05 -31.36 -19.08
N SER A 88 13.73 -32.02 -17.98
CA SER A 88 14.45 -33.23 -17.55
C SER A 88 14.17 -34.45 -18.43
N GLU A 89 13.00 -34.51 -19.08
CA GLU A 89 12.60 -35.56 -20.01
C GLU A 89 13.15 -35.39 -21.43
N LEU A 90 13.67 -34.20 -21.77
CA LEU A 90 14.17 -33.87 -23.09
C LEU A 90 15.50 -34.59 -23.41
N ASP A 91 15.48 -35.49 -24.39
CA ASP A 91 16.68 -36.13 -24.94
C ASP A 91 17.16 -35.38 -26.20
N PRO A 92 18.30 -34.68 -26.15
CA PRO A 92 18.81 -33.88 -27.28
C PRO A 92 19.19 -34.73 -28.50
N ARG A 93 19.33 -36.06 -28.35
CA ARG A 93 19.61 -36.97 -29.46
C ARG A 93 18.37 -37.35 -30.25
N GLN A 94 17.18 -37.23 -29.65
CA GLN A 94 15.91 -37.62 -30.26
C GLN A 94 15.12 -36.41 -30.81
N GLU A 95 15.52 -35.19 -30.46
CA GLU A 95 14.80 -33.99 -30.87
C GLU A 95 15.18 -33.56 -32.31
N PRO A 96 14.25 -33.60 -33.28
CA PRO A 96 14.57 -33.32 -34.68
C PRO A 96 14.76 -31.82 -34.92
N VAL A 97 15.98 -31.41 -35.27
CA VAL A 97 16.24 -30.04 -35.74
C VAL A 97 15.74 -29.90 -37.18
N ARG A 98 14.74 -29.04 -37.40
CA ARG A 98 14.36 -28.62 -38.76
C ARG A 98 15.56 -27.92 -39.39
N LYS A 99 16.25 -28.59 -40.30
CA LYS A 99 17.21 -27.97 -41.21
C LYS A 99 16.39 -27.06 -42.13
N TYR A 100 16.45 -25.75 -41.92
CA TYR A 100 15.96 -24.82 -42.93
C TYR A 100 16.66 -25.16 -44.25
N PRO A 101 15.95 -25.21 -45.40
CA PRO A 101 16.64 -25.25 -46.67
C PRO A 101 17.57 -24.03 -46.70
N ASN A 102 18.84 -24.25 -47.02
CA ASN A 102 19.88 -23.23 -47.07
C ASN A 102 19.41 -22.06 -47.95
N PHE A 103 18.82 -21.01 -47.37
CA PHE A 103 18.54 -19.75 -48.05
C PHE A 103 19.80 -18.91 -48.23
N LEU A 104 20.94 -19.36 -47.69
CA LEU A 104 22.26 -18.87 -48.07
C LEU A 104 22.62 -19.44 -49.45
N ARG A 105 21.94 -18.90 -50.47
CA ARG A 105 22.45 -18.89 -51.84
C ARG A 105 23.86 -18.28 -51.76
N PRO A 106 24.91 -18.93 -52.30
CA PRO A 106 26.20 -18.28 -52.34
C PRO A 106 26.03 -16.98 -53.12
N LEU A 107 26.45 -15.85 -52.55
CA LEU A 107 26.72 -14.66 -53.33
C LEU A 107 27.83 -15.06 -54.31
N VAL A 108 27.43 -15.45 -55.52
CA VAL A 108 28.32 -15.71 -56.65
C VAL A 108 28.98 -14.38 -56.99
N GLY A 109 30.10 -14.11 -56.34
CA GLY A 109 31.12 -13.21 -56.86
C GLY A 109 31.81 -13.93 -58.02
N ARG A 110 31.32 -13.74 -59.25
CA ARG A 110 32.13 -14.01 -60.44
C ARG A 110 32.26 -12.71 -61.22
N GLY A 111 33.30 -11.97 -60.88
CA GLY A 111 33.80 -10.89 -61.71
C GLY A 111 34.26 -11.39 -63.08
N THR A 112 34.26 -10.43 -64.00
CA THR A 112 34.99 -10.36 -65.27
C THR A 112 34.59 -11.35 -66.37
N SER A 113 33.71 -10.90 -67.27
CA SER A 113 33.88 -11.16 -68.70
C SER A 113 33.89 -9.83 -69.44
N ALA A 114 34.99 -9.58 -70.14
CA ALA A 114 35.29 -8.40 -70.96
C ALA A 114 34.22 -8.12 -72.04
N PRO A 115 34.12 -6.87 -72.55
CA PRO A 115 33.20 -6.55 -73.64
C PRO A 115 33.74 -7.08 -74.99
N PRO A 116 32.89 -7.60 -75.88
CA PRO A 116 33.28 -7.78 -77.27
C PRO A 116 33.19 -6.44 -78.01
N SER A 117 34.33 -6.04 -78.57
CA SER A 117 34.50 -5.00 -79.58
C SER A 117 34.20 -5.55 -80.97
N LEU A 118 33.17 -5.00 -81.63
CA LEU A 118 33.02 -4.58 -83.03
C LEU A 118 31.54 -4.49 -83.38
#